data_AF-A0A7W5C609-F1
#
_entry.id   AF-A0A7W5C609-F1
#
_cell.length_a   1.000
_cell.length_b   1.000
_cell.length_c   1.000
_cell.angle_alpha   90.00
_cell.angle_beta   90.00
_cell.angle_gamma   90.00
#
_symmetry.space_group_name_H-M   'P 1'
#
loop_
_entity.id
_entity.type
_entity.pdbx_description
1 polymer ?
#
loop_
_entity_poly.entity_id
_entity_poly.type
_entity_poly.pdbx_seq_one_letter_code
_entity_poly.pdbx_strand_id
1 'polypeptide(L)' 'MIFEKYEPEFSPIDYFITRFFVGDDCLFEQETKVSLPTLITGDMIDIFDESYLIESREFGFNEKAFITVYRIKKS' A
#
# COMPACT_ATOMS: atom_id res chain seq x y z
N MET A 1 -0.40 -17.87 -33.84
CA MET A 1 -0.85 -16.80 -32.92
C MET A 1 0.32 -15.85 -32.76
N ILE A 2 0.22 -14.65 -33.32
CA ILE A 2 1.25 -13.61 -33.16
C ILE A 2 0.84 -12.83 -31.92
N PHE A 3 1.66 -12.86 -30.88
CA PHE A 3 1.45 -12.02 -29.70
C PHE A 3 1.98 -10.63 -30.04
N GLU A 4 1.09 -9.67 -30.25
CA GLU A 4 1.49 -8.27 -30.33
C GLU A 4 2.07 -7.86 -28.96
N LYS A 5 3.26 -7.27 -29.00
CA LYS A 5 3.96 -6.80 -27.80
C LYS A 5 3.20 -5.59 -27.27
N TYR A 6 2.59 -5.73 -26.10
CA TYR A 6 1.92 -4.62 -25.42
C TYR A 6 2.96 -3.55 -25.05
N GLU A 7 2.76 -2.33 -25.56
CA GLU A 7 3.52 -1.15 -25.16
C GLU A 7 2.63 -0.34 -24.18
N PRO A 8 3.03 -0.18 -22.91
CA PRO A 8 2.22 0.51 -21.92
C PRO A 8 2.11 2.01 -22.24
N GLU A 9 0.91 2.57 -22.09
CA GLU A 9 0.65 4.01 -22.25
C GLU A 9 1.30 4.86 -21.13
N PHE A 10 1.64 4.24 -20.01
CA PHE A 10 2.19 4.90 -18.83
C PHE A 10 3.56 4.36 -18.47
N SER A 11 4.38 5.23 -17.88
CA SER A 11 5.66 4.80 -17.31
C SER A 11 5.40 3.74 -16.24
N PRO A 12 6.22 2.68 -16.18
CA PRO A 12 6.10 1.66 -15.15
C PRO A 12 6.26 2.27 -13.76
N ILE A 13 5.56 1.70 -12.78
CA ILE A 13 5.71 2.06 -11.37
C ILE A 13 7.10 1.59 -10.91
N ASP A 14 7.92 2.52 -10.43
CA ASP A 14 9.28 2.22 -9.98
C ASP A 14 9.32 1.69 -8.54
N TYR A 15 8.34 2.09 -7.71
CA TYR A 15 8.27 1.79 -6.27
C TYR A 15 6.83 1.68 -5.77
N PHE A 16 6.64 0.90 -4.71
CA PHE A 16 5.41 0.82 -3.95
C PHE A 16 5.65 1.38 -2.56
N ILE A 17 4.80 2.29 -2.10
CA ILE A 17 4.87 2.89 -0.78
C ILE A 17 3.65 2.45 0.01
N THR A 18 3.87 1.79 1.15
CA THR A 18 2.80 1.41 2.08
C THR A 18 2.91 2.25 3.33
N ARG A 19 1.81 2.89 3.75
CA ARG A 19 1.74 3.71 4.96
C ARG A 19 0.64 3.23 5.88
N PHE A 20 0.91 3.23 7.17
CA PHE A 20 -0.07 2.96 8.21
C PHE A 20 -0.23 4.19 9.10
N PHE A 21 -1.47 4.62 9.32
CA PHE A 21 -1.80 5.80 10.12
C PHE A 21 -2.73 5.44 11.27
N VAL A 22 -2.41 5.95 12.46
CA VAL A 22 -3.29 5.96 13.63
C VAL A 22 -3.75 7.39 13.83
N GLY A 23 -5.04 7.67 13.59
CA GLY A 23 -5.49 9.06 13.47
C GLY A 23 -4.74 9.75 12.32
N ASP A 24 -4.09 10.88 12.59
CA ASP A 24 -3.28 11.63 11.62
C ASP A 24 -1.77 11.29 11.67
N ASP A 25 -1.36 10.44 12.62
CA ASP A 25 0.04 10.08 12.81
C ASP A 25 0.44 8.88 11.95
N CYS A 26 1.48 9.02 11.13
CA CYS A 26 2.06 7.91 10.36
C CYS A 26 2.90 7.04 11.29
N LEU A 27 2.38 5.85 11.60
CA LEU A 27 3.03 4.88 12.48
C LEU A 27 4.17 4.14 11.78
N PHE A 28 3.93 3.74 10.53
CA PHE A 28 4.89 2.95 9.75
C PHE A 28 4.78 3.29 8.26
N GLU A 29 5.93 3.42 7.61
CA GLU A 29 6.06 3.60 6.16
C GLU A 29 7.10 2.63 5.63
N GLN A 30 6.79 1.98 4.50
CA GLN A 30 7.72 1.10 3.81
C GLN A 30 7.68 1.34 2.31
N GLU A 31 8.86 1.52 1.72
CA GLU A 31 9.07 1.52 0.28
C GLU A 31 9.57 0.13 -0.17
N THR A 32 8.99 -0.40 -1.24
CA THR A 32 9.36 -1.70 -1.82
C THR A 32 9.40 -1.63 -3.35
N LYS A 33 10.16 -2.55 -3.96
CA LYS A 33 10.17 -2.74 -5.42
C LYS A 33 9.01 -3.59 -5.94
N VAL A 34 8.30 -4.27 -5.04
CA VAL A 34 7.14 -5.10 -5.35
C VAL A 34 6.00 -4.74 -4.40
N SER A 35 4.76 -4.81 -4.87
CA SER A 35 3.59 -4.53 -4.04
C SER A 35 3.51 -5.53 -2.88
N LEU A 36 3.24 -5.02 -1.67
CA LEU A 36 2.88 -5.87 -0.55
C LEU A 36 1.47 -6.47 -0.76
N PRO A 37 1.19 -7.65 -0.17
CA PRO A 37 -0.16 -8.19 -0.14
C PRO A 37 -1.13 -7.16 0.41
N THR A 38 -2.25 -6.95 -0.29
CA THR A 38 -3.17 -5.88 0.06
C THR A 38 -4.12 -6.32 1.18
N LEU A 39 -4.00 -5.70 2.35
CA LEU A 39 -4.89 -5.90 3.49
C LEU A 39 -6.26 -5.25 3.24
N ILE A 40 -7.33 -5.81 3.80
CA ILE A 40 -8.71 -5.29 3.68
C ILE A 40 -9.23 -4.77 5.02
N THR A 41 -10.29 -3.96 5.00
CA THR A 41 -10.98 -3.52 6.21
C THR A 41 -11.43 -4.73 7.04
N GLY A 42 -11.15 -4.70 8.34
CA GLY A 42 -11.43 -5.79 9.28
C GLY A 42 -10.26 -6.75 9.47
N ASP A 43 -9.21 -6.68 8.66
CA ASP A 43 -7.99 -7.45 8.90
C ASP A 43 -7.29 -6.97 10.17
N MET A 44 -6.65 -7.92 10.86
CA MET A 44 -5.76 -7.67 11.98
C MET A 44 -4.32 -7.73 11.52
N ILE A 45 -3.51 -6.77 11.94
CA ILE A 45 -2.07 -6.74 11.68
C ILE A 45 -1.28 -6.43 12.94
N ASP A 46 -0.05 -6.93 12.99
CA ASP A 46 0.88 -6.62 14.06
C ASP A 46 1.97 -5.68 13.54
N ILE A 47 2.15 -4.54 14.21
CA ILE A 47 3.20 -3.57 13.95
C ILE A 47 3.90 -3.29 15.28
N PHE A 48 5.22 -3.53 15.34
CA PHE A 48 6.04 -3.34 16.56
C PHE A 48 5.46 -4.03 17.81
N ASP A 49 5.07 -5.29 17.68
CA ASP A 49 4.47 -6.12 18.73
C ASP A 49 3.11 -5.61 19.27
N GLU A 50 2.47 -4.68 18.56
CA GLU A 50 1.12 -4.22 18.85
C GLU A 50 0.14 -4.58 17.73
N SER A 51 -1.06 -5.02 18.11
CA SER A 51 -2.10 -5.42 17.16
C SER A 51 -3.04 -4.27 16.81
N TYR A 52 -3.33 -4.14 15.51
CA TYR A 52 -4.17 -3.10 14.95
C TYR A 52 -5.23 -3.68 14.01
N LEU A 53 -6.40 -3.05 14.00
CA LEU A 53 -7.46 -3.34 13.05
C LEU A 53 -7.40 -2.37 11.86
N ILE A 54 -7.48 -2.87 10.64
CA ILE A 54 -7.64 -2.05 9.44
C ILE A 54 -9.05 -1.44 9.42
N GLU A 55 -9.15 -0.11 9.45
CA GLU A 55 -10.41 0.61 9.33
C GLU A 55 -10.73 0.99 7.88
N SER A 56 -9.74 1.54 7.18
CA SER A 56 -9.90 1.91 5.77
C SER A 56 -8.58 1.77 5.00
N ARG A 57 -8.72 1.76 3.67
CA ARG A 57 -7.60 1.70 2.72
C ARG A 57 -7.84 2.68 1.59
N GLU A 58 -6.80 3.42 1.25
CA GLU A 58 -6.77 4.39 0.15
C GLU A 58 -5.60 4.08 -0.78
N PHE A 59 -5.76 4.42 -2.06
CA PHE A 59 -4.72 4.26 -3.07
C PHE A 59 -4.41 5.60 -3.70
N GLY A 60 -3.13 5.83 -3.96
CA GLY A 60 -2.62 7.02 -4.62
C GLY A 60 -1.55 6.66 -5.65
N PHE A 61 -1.34 7.57 -6.59
CA PHE A 61 -0.26 7.47 -7.57
C PHE A 61 0.55 8.75 -7.54
N ASN A 62 1.87 8.60 -7.50
CA ASN A 62 2.83 9.61 -7.86
C ASN A 62 3.52 9.10 -9.14
N GLU A 63 4.03 9.99 -10.01
CA GLU A 63 4.60 9.67 -11.34
C GLU A 63 5.55 8.45 -11.35
N LYS A 64 6.13 8.07 -10.21
CA LYS A 64 7.04 6.94 -10.04
C LYS A 64 6.63 5.92 -8.97
N ALA A 65 5.55 6.17 -8.23
CA ALA A 65 5.19 5.34 -7.08
C ALA A 65 3.69 5.07 -6.96
N PHE A 66 3.34 3.83 -6.67
CA PHE A 66 2.01 3.46 -6.20
C PHE A 66 1.98 3.50 -4.68
N ILE A 67 1.03 4.23 -4.12
CA ILE A 67 0.93 4.46 -2.68
C ILE A 67 -0.32 3.75 -2.16
N THR A 68 -0.16 2.91 -1.14
CA THR A 68 -1.26 2.34 -0.37
C THR A 68 -1.23 2.93 1.03
N VAL A 69 -2.34 3.51 1.45
CA VAL A 69 -2.50 4.09 2.79
C VAL A 69 -3.53 3.30 3.55
N TYR A 70 -3.18 2.86 4.75
CA TYR A 70 -4.03 2.17 5.69
C TYR A 70 -4.33 3.09 6.88
N ARG A 71 -5.61 3.29 7.18
CA ARG A 71 -6.04 3.84 8.48
C ARG A 71 -6.30 2.68 9.41
N ILE A 72 -5.65 2.71 10.57
CA ILE A 72 -5.66 1.62 11.54
C ILE A 72 -6.03 2.15 12.92
N LYS A 73 -6.70 1.31 13.71
CA LYS A 73 -6.93 1.57 15.12
C LYS A 73 -6.31 0.49 15.99
N LYS A 74 -5.85 0.87 17.17
CA LYS A 74 -5.39 -0.08 18.18
C LYS A 74 -6.56 -0.95 18.60
N SER A 75 -6.35 -2.26 18.62
CA SER A 75 -7.40 -3.24 18.90
C SER A 75 -7.54 -3.57 20.38
#